data_AF-A0A7G6VZU1-F1
#
_entry.id   AF-A0A7G6VZU1-F1
#
_cell.length_a   1.000
_cell.length_b   1.000
_cell.length_c   1.000
_cell.angle_alpha   90.00
_cell.angle_beta   90.00
_cell.angle_gamma   90.00
#
_symmetry.space_group_name_H-M   'P 1'
#
loop_
_entity.id
_entity.type
_entity.pdbx_description
1 polymer ?
#
loop_
_entity_poly.entity_id
_entity_poly.type
_entity_poly.pdbx_seq_one_letter_code
_entity_poly.pdbx_strand_id
1 'polypeptide(L)' 'MARRRVSFSLDCRDYEAMGFVATTAGISAQDVRDLMTATVEYRFGRVNRLPTTIEWLTHNGSC' A
#
# COMPACT_ATOMS: atom_id res chain seq x y z
N MET A 1 -4.36 21.41 15.63
CA MET A 1 -3.93 20.01 15.37
C MET A 1 -3.43 19.90 13.95
N ALA A 2 -2.33 19.17 13.70
CA ALA A 2 -1.78 19.00 12.34
C ALA A 2 -2.60 17.98 11.53
N ARG A 3 -2.82 18.23 10.23
CA ARG A 3 -3.49 17.30 9.32
C ARG A 3 -2.61 16.06 9.13
N ARG A 4 -3.20 14.88 9.31
CA ARG A 4 -2.56 13.59 8.98
C ARG A 4 -3.05 13.11 7.63
N ARG A 5 -2.16 12.51 6.85
CA ARG A 5 -2.46 11.82 5.60
C ARG A 5 -2.08 10.36 5.78
N VAL A 6 -2.94 9.47 5.26
CA VAL A 6 -2.74 8.03 5.37
C VAL A 6 -2.95 7.42 3.99
N SER A 7 -2.05 6.51 3.61
CA SER A 7 -2.26 5.57 2.51
C SER A 7 -2.20 4.17 3.09
N PHE A 8 -3.08 3.30 2.63
CA PHE A 8 -3.13 1.91 3.06
C PHE A 8 -3.32 1.00 1.86
N SER A 9 -2.83 -0.21 1.98
CA SER A 9 -3.04 -1.30 1.04
C SER A 9 -4.18 -2.19 1.53
N LEU A 10 -5.05 -2.60 0.62
CA LEU A 10 -6.20 -3.44 0.93
C LEU A 10 -6.22 -4.64 -0.02
N ASP A 11 -6.44 -5.85 0.49
CA ASP A 11 -6.77 -6.99 -0.36
C ASP A 11 -8.23 -6.83 -0.81
N CYS A 12 -8.46 -6.77 -2.12
CA CYS A 12 -9.80 -6.57 -2.69
C CYS A 12 -10.72 -7.79 -2.50
N ARG A 13 -10.19 -8.97 -2.17
CA ARG A 13 -10.98 -10.19 -2.03
C ARG A 13 -11.67 -10.28 -0.67
N ASP A 14 -10.95 -9.99 0.41
CA ASP A 14 -11.42 -10.16 1.78
C ASP A 14 -11.41 -8.85 2.59
N TYR A 15 -11.07 -7.73 1.94
CA TYR A 15 -11.01 -6.40 2.55
C TYR A 15 -10.01 -6.32 3.72
N GLU A 16 -8.97 -7.16 3.73
CA GLU A 16 -7.91 -7.08 4.72
C GLU A 16 -7.04 -5.84 4.48
N ALA A 17 -6.85 -5.02 5.52
CA ALA A 17 -5.88 -3.93 5.50
C ALA A 17 -4.48 -4.46 5.83
N MET A 18 -3.67 -4.66 4.80
CA MET A 18 -2.38 -5.36 4.91
C MET A 18 -1.23 -4.46 5.36
N GLY A 19 -1.40 -3.15 5.29
CA GLY A 19 -0.34 -2.18 5.59
C GLY A 19 -0.81 -0.75 5.44
N PHE A 20 -0.12 0.18 6.10
CA PHE A 20 -0.36 1.61 5.98
C PHE A 20 0.90 2.44 6.21
N VAL A 21 0.88 3.65 5.66
CA VAL A 21 1.83 4.72 5.96
C VAL A 21 1.05 5.96 6.40
N ALA A 22 1.51 6.62 7.45
CA ALA A 22 0.88 7.82 7.99
C ALA A 22 1.91 8.94 8.16
N THR A 23 1.63 10.10 7.59
CA THR A 23 2.52 11.26 7.66
C THR A 23 1.74 12.52 8.07
N THR A 24 2.43 13.45 8.73
CA THR A 24 1.92 14.82 8.95
C THR A 24 2.22 15.74 7.76
N ALA A 25 3.14 15.33 6.88
CA ALA A 25 3.48 15.98 5.62
C ALA A 25 2.62 15.42 4.46
N GLY A 26 3.12 15.52 3.22
CA GLY A 26 2.57 14.78 2.08
C GLY A 26 2.93 13.29 2.14
N ILE A 27 2.25 12.48 1.33
CA ILE A 27 2.68 11.11 1.03
C ILE A 27 3.51 11.17 -0.24
N SER A 28 4.75 10.71 -0.16
CA SER A 28 5.69 10.72 -1.28
C SER A 28 5.54 9.45 -2.13
N ALA A 29 6.09 9.49 -3.34
CA ALA A 29 6.18 8.28 -4.18
C ALA A 29 7.04 7.18 -3.51
N GLN A 30 7.99 7.55 -2.65
CA GLN A 30 8.78 6.56 -1.90
C GLN A 30 7.93 5.84 -0.86
N ASP A 31 7.11 6.59 -0.11
CA ASP A 31 6.20 6.01 0.88
C ASP A 31 5.24 4.99 0.22
N VAL A 32 4.75 5.29 -0.98
CA VAL A 32 3.88 4.37 -1.73
C VAL A 32 4.64 3.14 -2.21
N ARG A 33 5.87 3.28 -2.71
CA ARG A 33 6.71 2.14 -3.12
C ARG A 33 7.04 1.22 -1.94
N ASP A 34 7.40 1.80 -0.80
CA ASP A 34 7.71 1.04 0.40
C ASP A 34 6.46 0.31 0.92
N LEU A 35 5.30 0.97 0.88
CA LEU A 35 4.01 0.33 1.18
C LEU A 35 3.72 -0.84 0.23
N MET A 36 3.92 -0.68 -1.08
CA MET A 36 3.75 -1.76 -2.06
C MET A 36 4.64 -2.96 -1.74
N THR A 37 5.93 -2.73 -1.48
CA THR A 37 6.87 -3.80 -1.11
C THR A 37 6.44 -4.50 0.18
N ALA A 38 6.12 -3.76 1.23
CA ALA A 38 5.67 -4.32 2.50
C ALA A 38 4.37 -5.15 2.34
N THR A 39 3.44 -4.68 1.50
CA THR A 39 2.18 -5.36 1.20
C THR A 39 2.42 -6.71 0.51
N VAL A 40 3.30 -6.72 -0.50
CA VAL A 40 3.66 -7.93 -1.24
C VAL A 40 4.38 -8.93 -0.32
N GLU A 41 5.31 -8.46 0.49
CA GLU A 41 6.02 -9.29 1.47
C GLU A 41 5.08 -9.86 2.54
N TYR A 42 4.10 -9.08 3.00
CA TYR A 42 3.09 -9.55 3.95
C TYR A 42 2.25 -10.69 3.36
N ARG A 43 1.80 -10.56 2.11
CA ARG A 43 0.89 -11.54 1.48
C ARG A 43 1.56 -12.81 0.99
N PHE A 44 2.76 -12.66 0.43
CA PHE A 44 3.43 -13.70 -0.35
C PHE A 44 4.78 -14.11 0.26
N GLY A 45 5.21 -13.46 1.33
CA GLY A 45 6.56 -13.61 1.89
C GLY A 45 7.61 -12.86 1.07
N ARG A 46 8.86 -12.93 1.53
CA ARG A 46 10.01 -12.33 0.84
C ARG A 46 10.40 -13.18 -0.37
N VAL A 47 9.91 -12.79 -1.54
CA VAL A 47 10.13 -13.51 -2.81
C VAL A 47 10.68 -12.58 -3.89
N ASN A 48 11.54 -13.12 -4.76
CA ASN A 48 12.09 -12.37 -5.90
C ASN A 48 11.17 -12.37 -7.13
N ARG A 49 10.17 -13.25 -7.15
CA ARG A 49 9.15 -13.36 -8.19
C ARG A 49 7.88 -13.95 -7.59
N LEU A 50 6.74 -13.36 -7.93
CA LEU A 50 5.44 -13.86 -7.50
C LEU A 50 5.04 -15.13 -8.26
N PRO A 51 4.28 -16.05 -7.63
CA PRO A 51 3.82 -17.28 -8.27
C PRO A 51 2.77 -17.04 -9.36
N THR A 52 2.11 -15.88 -9.33
CA THR A 52 1.13 -15.44 -10.32
C THR A 52 1.26 -13.94 -10.56
N THR A 53 0.77 -13.47 -11.70
CA THR A 53 0.58 -12.04 -11.93
C THR A 53 -0.46 -11.49 -10.95
N ILE A 54 -0.16 -10.34 -10.35
CA ILE A 54 -1.08 -9.61 -9.48
C ILE A 54 -1.36 -8.24 -10.08
N GLU A 55 -2.48 -7.65 -9.69
CA GLU A 55 -2.84 -6.27 -10.03
C GLU A 55 -2.68 -5.39 -8.80
N TRP A 56 -2.18 -4.17 -9.01
CA TRP A 56 -2.13 -3.14 -7.99
C TRP A 56 -2.94 -1.94 -8.46
N LEU A 57 -3.98 -1.58 -7.72
CA LEU A 57 -4.89 -0.48 -8.06
C LEU A 57 -4.68 0.67 -7.07
N THR A 58 -4.42 1.86 -7.60
CA THR A 58 -4.42 3.10 -6.83
C THR A 58 -5.55 4.00 -7.30
N HIS A 59 -6.41 4.43 -6.37
CA HIS A 59 -7.43 5.42 -6.68
C HIS A 59 -6.81 6.83 -6.68
N ASN A 60 -6.74 7.44 -7.87
CA ASN A 60 -6.30 8.83 -8.05
C ASN A 60 -7.48 9.83 -8.07
N GLY A 61 -8.67 9.41 -7.67
CA GLY A 61 -9.81 10.31 -7.64
C GLY A 61 -9.59 11.43 -6.62
N SER A 62 -10.01 12.64 -7.00
CA SER A 62 -10.09 13.77 -6.09
C SER A 62 -11.25 13.57 -5.13
N CYS A 63 -11.01 13.78 -3.84
CA CYS A 63 -12.07 13.98 -2.86
C CYS A 63 -12.71 15.37 -3.01
#